data_AF-A0A7S4W7H5-F1
#
_entry.id   AF-A0A7S4W7H5-F1
#
_cell.length_a   1.000
_cell.length_b   1.000
_cell.length_c   1.000
_cell.angle_alpha   90.00
_cell.angle_beta   90.00
_cell.angle_gamma   90.00
#
_symmetry.space_group_name_H-M   'P 1'
#
loop_
_entity.id
_entity.type
_entity.pdbx_description
1 polymer ?
#
loop_
_entity_poly.entity_id
_entity_poly.type
_entity_poly.pdbx_seq_one_letter_code
_entity_poly.pdbx_strand_id
1 'polypeptide(L)'
;MESLQSFLPFAKSEDNYWMKYSMARDGASLHTLLQHIRGATHTIIAIETVDGEVMGSFTSAPWRKNWNYFGTGESFLWRMRQDRNTPCYSIIDQAQLESELDVYPWTGANDCVQLCTQNKIAVGIPTVRGGG
;
A
#
# COMPACT_ATOMS: atom_id res chain seq x y z
N MET A 1 7.46 9.00 6.88
CA MET A 1 6.67 8.74 5.65
C MET A 1 6.09 10.04 5.07
N GLU A 2 6.79 11.18 5.22
CA GLU A 2 6.36 12.46 4.65
C GLU A 2 6.39 12.45 3.12
N SER A 3 7.30 11.66 2.54
CA SER A 3 7.45 11.48 1.09
C SER A 3 6.17 10.99 0.38
N LEU A 4 5.29 10.27 1.07
CA LEU A 4 3.99 9.86 0.49
C LEU A 4 2.93 10.96 0.54
N GLN A 5 3.06 11.97 1.41
CA GLN A 5 2.00 12.94 1.67
C GLN A 5 1.63 13.76 0.44
N SER A 6 2.61 14.09 -0.40
CA SER A 6 2.40 14.84 -1.64
C SER A 6 1.62 14.06 -2.71
N PHE A 7 1.49 12.74 -2.56
CA PHE A 7 0.74 11.87 -3.47
C PHE A 7 -0.65 11.50 -2.96
N LEU A 8 -0.95 11.81 -1.70
CA LEU A 8 -2.26 11.57 -1.13
C LEU A 8 -3.30 12.55 -1.72
N PRO A 9 -4.59 12.16 -1.80
CA PRO A 9 -5.66 13.10 -2.07
C PRO A 9 -5.59 14.29 -1.09
N PHE A 10 -5.93 15.50 -1.56
CA PHE A 10 -5.86 16.71 -0.74
C PHE A 10 -6.59 16.57 0.61
N ALA A 11 -7.75 15.92 0.63
CA ALA A 11 -8.53 15.67 1.85
C ALA A 11 -7.91 14.62 2.80
N LYS A 12 -6.75 14.05 2.45
CA LYS A 12 -6.07 12.97 3.18
C LYS A 12 -4.60 13.34 3.45
N SER A 13 -4.01 14.28 2.72
CA SER A 13 -2.59 14.66 2.88
C SER A 13 -2.27 15.25 4.26
N GLU A 14 -3.25 15.89 4.91
CA GLU A 14 -3.10 16.51 6.24
C GLU A 14 -3.65 15.61 7.38
N ASP A 15 -4.11 14.40 7.07
CA ASP A 15 -4.61 13.49 8.11
C ASP A 15 -3.46 12.95 8.97
N ASN A 16 -3.77 12.67 10.24
CA ASN A 16 -2.84 11.98 11.13
C ASN A 16 -2.89 10.47 10.88
N TYR A 17 -1.77 9.91 10.45
CA TYR A 17 -1.62 8.47 10.22
C TYR A 17 -1.07 7.77 11.47
N TRP A 18 -1.65 6.62 11.80
CA TRP A 18 -1.17 5.76 12.88
C TRP A 18 -1.19 4.29 12.46
N MET A 19 -0.29 3.49 13.03
CA MET A 19 -0.12 2.09 12.67
C MET A 19 -1.22 1.21 13.27
N LYS A 20 -2.19 0.84 12.43
CA LYS A 20 -3.27 -0.09 12.81
C LYS A 20 -2.81 -1.53 13.01
N TYR A 21 -1.89 -1.99 12.18
CA TYR A 21 -1.42 -3.38 12.19
C TYR A 21 0.06 -3.46 11.75
N SER A 22 0.81 -4.39 12.33
CA SER A 22 2.08 -4.88 11.76
C SER A 22 2.29 -6.35 12.05
N MET A 23 2.94 -7.08 11.14
CA MET A 23 3.21 -8.51 11.35
C MET A 23 4.13 -8.76 12.55
N ALA A 24 5.05 -7.84 12.83
CA ALA A 24 5.97 -7.92 13.97
C ALA A 24 5.25 -7.82 15.33
N ARG A 25 4.18 -7.02 15.41
CA ARG A 25 3.41 -6.82 16.64
C ARG A 25 2.22 -7.78 16.77
N ASP A 26 1.49 -7.98 15.67
CA ASP A 26 0.15 -8.60 15.68
C ASP A 26 0.13 -9.99 15.02
N GLY A 27 1.26 -10.46 14.50
CA GLY A 27 1.41 -11.76 13.85
C GLY A 27 0.96 -11.78 12.38
N ALA A 28 1.20 -12.91 11.69
CA ALA A 28 1.02 -13.05 10.24
C ALA A 28 -0.37 -13.62 9.85
N SER A 29 -1.45 -12.93 10.21
CA SER A 29 -2.82 -13.42 9.97
C SER A 29 -3.68 -12.41 9.24
N LEU A 30 -4.23 -12.79 8.07
CA LEU A 30 -5.19 -11.97 7.33
C LEU A 30 -6.44 -11.67 8.18
N HIS A 31 -6.88 -12.61 9.01
CA HIS A 31 -7.99 -12.38 9.92
C HIS A 31 -7.68 -11.26 10.92
N THR A 32 -6.51 -11.33 11.56
CA THR A 32 -6.05 -10.34 12.53
C THR A 32 -5.87 -8.97 11.88
N LEU A 33 -5.27 -8.91 10.68
CA LEU A 33 -5.17 -7.69 9.87
C LEU A 33 -6.55 -7.06 9.66
N LEU A 34 -7.53 -7.82 9.15
CA LEU A 34 -8.87 -7.32 8.86
C LEU A 34 -9.63 -6.85 10.11
N GLN A 35 -9.37 -7.47 11.27
CA GLN A 35 -9.93 -7.00 12.55
C GLN A 35 -9.37 -5.63 12.95
N HIS A 36 -8.05 -5.43 12.86
CA HIS A 36 -7.39 -4.19 13.26
C HIS A 36 -7.74 -3.01 12.33
N ILE A 37 -7.85 -3.27 11.03
CA ILE A 37 -8.14 -2.22 10.05
C ILE A 37 -9.63 -2.02 9.81
N ARG A 38 -10.50 -2.74 10.53
CA ARG A 38 -11.95 -2.61 10.39
C ARG A 38 -12.39 -1.16 10.53
N GLY A 39 -13.18 -0.69 9.56
CA GLY A 39 -13.69 0.69 9.53
C GLY A 39 -12.67 1.75 9.10
N ALA A 40 -11.41 1.41 8.82
CA ALA A 40 -10.50 2.32 8.13
C ALA A 40 -11.04 2.58 6.71
N THR A 41 -11.36 3.83 6.40
CA THR A 41 -11.87 4.21 5.07
C THR A 41 -10.76 4.27 4.03
N HIS A 42 -9.55 4.58 4.48
CA HIS A 42 -8.34 4.62 3.68
C HIS A 42 -7.23 3.91 4.44
N THR A 43 -6.35 3.23 3.72
CA THR A 43 -5.17 2.60 4.34
C THR A 43 -3.93 2.78 3.48
N ILE A 44 -2.80 3.03 4.15
CA ILE A 44 -1.47 2.87 3.57
C ILE A 44 -0.99 1.49 3.99
N ILE A 45 -0.60 0.68 3.02
CA ILE A 45 0.05 -0.61 3.23
C ILE A 45 1.52 -0.43 2.87
N ALA A 46 2.42 -0.93 3.72
CA ALA A 46 3.84 -1.05 3.45
C ALA A 46 4.28 -2.48 3.69
N ILE A 47 5.08 -3.01 2.77
CA ILE A 47 5.61 -4.35 2.76
C ILE A 47 7.11 -4.22 2.56
N GLU A 48 7.87 -4.84 3.46
CA GLU A 48 9.30 -5.04 3.31
C GLU A 48 9.54 -6.51 2.95
N THR A 49 10.22 -6.75 1.84
CA THR A 49 10.60 -8.10 1.43
C THR A 49 11.84 -8.56 2.19
N VAL A 50 12.13 -9.86 2.15
CA VAL A 50 13.35 -10.42 2.76
C VAL A 50 14.64 -9.90 2.09
N ASP A 51 14.52 -9.40 0.86
CA ASP A 51 15.61 -8.81 0.08
C ASP A 51 15.75 -7.29 0.33
N GLY A 52 14.96 -6.72 1.26
CA GLY A 52 15.03 -5.32 1.68
C GLY A 52 14.27 -4.35 0.78
N GLU A 53 13.53 -4.83 -0.22
CA GLU A 53 12.68 -3.98 -1.05
C GLU A 53 11.48 -3.50 -0.23
N VAL A 54 11.17 -2.21 -0.31
CA VAL A 54 10.01 -1.64 0.38
C VAL A 54 9.03 -1.13 -0.66
N MET A 55 7.80 -1.64 -0.59
CA MET A 55 6.73 -1.29 -1.51
C MET A 55 5.37 -1.34 -0.83
N GLY A 56 4.36 -0.80 -1.49
CA GLY A 56 3.07 -0.69 -0.86
C GLY A 56 1.99 -0.07 -1.72
N SER A 57 0.93 0.34 -1.04
CA SER A 57 -0.19 1.01 -1.67
C SER A 57 -0.83 2.03 -0.75
N PHE A 58 -1.50 3.01 -1.36
CA PHE A 58 -2.59 3.74 -0.74
C PHE A 58 -3.91 3.23 -1.33
N THR A 59 -4.89 3.01 -0.47
CA THR A 59 -6.20 2.47 -0.87
C THR A 59 -7.32 3.32 -0.31
N SER A 60 -8.36 3.50 -1.11
CA SER A 60 -9.46 4.44 -0.88
C SER A 60 -10.76 3.81 -0.38
N ALA A 61 -10.76 2.51 -0.08
CA ALA A 61 -11.95 1.82 0.44
C ALA A 61 -11.63 0.88 1.62
N PRO A 62 -12.58 0.71 2.57
CA PRO A 62 -12.46 -0.24 3.65
C PRO A 62 -12.25 -1.68 3.14
N TRP A 63 -11.23 -2.32 3.69
CA TRP A 63 -10.97 -3.74 3.46
C TRP A 63 -12.10 -4.60 4.00
N ARG A 64 -12.69 -5.38 3.11
CA ARG A 64 -13.76 -6.34 3.42
C ARG A 64 -13.65 -7.55 2.51
N LYS A 65 -14.01 -8.71 3.03
CA LYS A 65 -14.12 -9.93 2.23
C LYS A 65 -15.22 -9.72 1.18
N ASN A 66 -14.84 -9.79 -0.10
CA ASN A 66 -15.72 -9.60 -1.24
C ASN A 66 -15.19 -10.41 -2.43
N TRP A 67 -16.09 -10.99 -3.21
CA TRP A 67 -15.74 -11.69 -4.45
C TRP A 67 -15.51 -10.73 -5.62
N ASN A 68 -16.01 -9.50 -5.51
CA ASN A 68 -15.84 -8.44 -6.50
C ASN A 68 -14.72 -7.47 -6.12
N TYR A 69 -14.13 -6.85 -7.15
CA TYR A 69 -13.21 -5.72 -6.97
C TYR A 69 -13.92 -4.51 -6.38
N PHE A 70 -13.18 -3.67 -5.66
CA PHE A 70 -13.66 -2.43 -5.07
C PHE A 70 -12.51 -1.41 -4.97
N GLY A 71 -12.80 -0.20 -4.47
CA GLY A 71 -11.85 0.90 -4.42
C GLY A 71 -12.16 1.95 -5.49
N THR A 72 -11.39 3.03 -5.49
CA THR A 72 -11.50 4.14 -6.46
C THR A 72 -10.15 4.45 -7.07
N GLY A 73 -10.17 5.27 -8.12
CA GLY A 73 -8.98 5.79 -8.81
C GLY A 73 -8.05 6.66 -7.96
N GLU A 74 -8.43 7.02 -6.74
CA GLU A 74 -7.55 7.71 -5.78
C GLU A 74 -6.48 6.77 -5.21
N SER A 75 -6.64 5.47 -5.38
CA SER A 75 -5.66 4.47 -4.95
C SER A 75 -4.44 4.47 -5.87
N PHE A 76 -3.27 4.20 -5.30
CA PHE A 76 -2.02 4.12 -6.03
C PHE A 76 -1.08 3.09 -5.41
N LEU A 77 -0.15 2.58 -6.21
CA LEU A 77 0.98 1.77 -5.73
C LEU A 77 2.20 2.65 -5.56
N TRP A 78 3.13 2.23 -4.72
CA TRP A 78 4.41 2.91 -4.54
C TRP A 78 5.52 1.92 -4.18
N ARG A 79 6.77 2.32 -4.42
CA ARG A 79 7.97 1.62 -3.95
C ARG A 79 9.08 2.60 -3.63
N MET A 80 9.97 2.21 -2.73
CA MET A 80 11.27 2.86 -2.62
C MET A 80 12.11 2.60 -3.89
N ARG A 81 12.90 3.58 -4.29
CA ARG A 81 13.81 3.44 -5.44
C ARG A 81 14.97 2.49 -5.14
N GLN A 82 15.48 2.56 -3.92
CA GLN A 82 16.56 1.72 -3.41
C GLN A 82 16.02 0.79 -2.33
N ASP A 83 16.65 -0.38 -2.20
CA ASP A 83 16.36 -1.32 -1.10
C ASP A 83 17.02 -0.85 0.21
N ARG A 84 16.57 -1.40 1.35
CA ARG A 84 17.14 -1.12 2.68
C ARG A 84 18.53 -1.73 2.90
N ASN A 85 18.94 -2.65 2.02
CA ASN A 85 20.26 -3.27 2.08
C ASN A 85 21.33 -2.41 1.39
N THR A 86 20.91 -1.35 0.71
CA THR A 86 21.79 -0.37 0.06
C THR A 86 22.66 0.31 1.11
N PRO A 87 24.01 0.26 0.98
CA PRO A 87 24.90 0.83 1.98
C PRO A 87 24.64 2.32 2.21
N CYS A 88 24.45 2.70 3.47
CA CYS A 88 24.35 4.08 3.93
C CYS A 88 25.39 4.35 5.02
N TYR A 89 25.97 5.55 5.02
CA TYR A 89 27.09 5.90 5.91
C TYR A 89 26.68 6.91 6.99
N SER A 90 25.43 7.36 6.99
CA SER A 90 24.84 8.21 8.00
C SER A 90 23.32 8.05 8.10
N ILE A 91 22.75 8.50 9.22
CA ILE A 91 21.29 8.54 9.44
C ILE A 91 20.61 9.45 8.41
N ILE A 92 21.30 10.52 7.98
CA ILE A 92 20.77 11.45 6.97
C ILE A 92 20.67 10.76 5.61
N ASP A 93 21.70 10.00 5.22
CA ASP A 93 21.68 9.23 3.97
C ASP A 93 20.56 8.17 3.99
N GLN A 94 20.37 7.51 5.13
CA GLN A 94 19.28 6.53 5.28
C GLN A 94 17.91 7.20 5.13
N ALA A 95 17.69 8.36 5.75
CA ALA A 95 16.45 9.11 5.62
C ALA A 95 16.20 9.58 4.16
N GLN A 96 17.25 10.01 3.46
CA GLN A 96 17.17 10.40 2.05
C GLN A 96 16.78 9.20 1.17
N LEU A 97 17.41 8.04 1.35
CA LEU A 97 17.07 6.81 0.63
C LEU A 97 15.61 6.40 0.86
N GLU A 98 15.12 6.47 2.11
CA GLU A 98 13.73 6.16 2.46
C GLU A 98 12.71 7.20 1.93
N SER A 99 13.16 8.39 1.54
CA SER A 99 12.32 9.44 0.98
C SER A 99 12.11 9.32 -0.53
N GLU A 100 12.97 8.58 -1.23
CA GLU A 100 12.95 8.46 -2.68
C GLU A 100 12.00 7.35 -3.13
N LEU A 101 10.84 7.76 -3.62
CA LEU A 101 9.76 6.87 -4.02
C LEU A 101 9.45 6.98 -5.51
N ASP A 102 9.12 5.84 -6.11
CA ASP A 102 8.36 5.79 -7.35
C ASP A 102 6.89 5.50 -7.02
N VAL A 103 6.00 6.32 -7.57
CA VAL A 103 4.56 6.23 -7.33
C VAL A 103 3.86 5.93 -8.64
N TYR A 104 2.92 5.00 -8.60
CA TYR A 104 2.15 4.52 -9.74
C TYR A 104 0.67 4.80 -9.50
N PRO A 105 0.17 5.97 -9.95
CA PRO A 105 -1.24 6.31 -9.87
C PRO A 105 -2.10 5.39 -10.73
N TRP A 106 -3.39 5.34 -10.41
CA TRP A 106 -4.36 4.68 -11.26
C TRP A 106 -4.38 5.30 -12.67
N THR A 107 -4.33 4.44 -13.69
CA THR A 107 -4.23 4.85 -15.09
C THR A 107 -5.59 5.01 -15.78
N GLY A 108 -6.69 4.63 -15.13
CA GLY A 108 -8.02 4.55 -15.75
C GLY A 108 -8.23 3.31 -16.63
N ALA A 109 -7.28 2.37 -16.67
CA ALA A 109 -7.36 1.22 -17.58
C ALA A 109 -8.41 0.15 -17.19
N ASN A 110 -8.67 -0.02 -15.89
CA ASN A 110 -9.71 -0.90 -15.33
C ASN A 110 -10.00 -0.54 -13.86
N ASP A 111 -11.10 -1.06 -13.32
CA ASP A 111 -11.53 -0.82 -11.93
C ASP A 111 -11.11 -1.95 -10.95
N CYS A 112 -10.13 -2.79 -11.32
CA CYS A 112 -9.65 -3.89 -10.49
C CYS A 112 -8.65 -3.41 -9.41
N VAL A 113 -9.08 -2.43 -8.61
CA VAL A 113 -8.22 -1.67 -7.69
C VAL A 113 -7.89 -2.47 -6.43
N GLN A 114 -8.88 -2.94 -5.67
CA GLN A 114 -8.71 -3.77 -4.46
C GLN A 114 -9.49 -5.07 -4.60
N LEU A 115 -8.92 -6.15 -4.09
CA LEU A 115 -9.58 -7.44 -3.90
C LEU A 115 -9.21 -8.00 -2.53
N CYS A 116 -10.19 -8.54 -1.82
CA CYS A 116 -9.95 -9.23 -0.56
C CYS A 116 -10.89 -10.43 -0.48
N THR A 117 -10.33 -11.64 -0.51
CA THR A 117 -11.09 -12.88 -0.32
C THR A 117 -10.83 -13.44 1.09
N GLN A 118 -11.23 -14.68 1.32
CA GLN A 118 -10.95 -15.37 2.58
C GLN A 118 -9.44 -15.63 2.81
N ASN A 119 -8.64 -15.74 1.74
CA ASN A 119 -7.25 -16.19 1.81
C ASN A 119 -6.24 -15.26 1.12
N LYS A 120 -6.69 -14.19 0.46
CA LYS A 120 -5.78 -13.22 -0.16
C LYS A 120 -6.30 -11.80 -0.09
N ILE A 121 -5.35 -10.87 -0.15
CA ILE A 121 -5.54 -9.45 -0.38
C ILE A 121 -4.72 -9.09 -1.62
N ALA A 122 -5.23 -8.23 -2.49
CA ALA A 122 -4.54 -7.81 -3.70
C ALA A 122 -4.93 -6.37 -4.08
N VAL A 123 -4.00 -5.67 -4.72
CA VAL A 123 -4.15 -4.29 -5.20
C VAL A 123 -3.62 -4.19 -6.63
N GLY A 124 -4.28 -3.41 -7.50
CA GLY A 124 -3.80 -3.11 -8.86
C GLY A 124 -3.78 -4.33 -9.78
N ILE A 125 -4.89 -5.06 -9.85
CA ILE A 125 -4.94 -6.38 -10.49
C ILE A 125 -5.13 -6.21 -12.00
N PRO A 126 -4.25 -6.77 -12.85
CA PRO A 126 -4.42 -6.67 -14.29
C PRO A 126 -5.61 -7.54 -14.73
N THR A 127 -6.49 -6.97 -15.54
CA THR A 127 -7.46 -7.75 -16.30
C THR A 127 -6.75 -8.34 -17.52
N VAL A 128 -6.63 -9.67 -17.58
CA VAL A 128 -6.25 -10.32 -18.85
C VAL A 128 -7.40 -10.04 -19.81
N ARG A 129 -7.19 -9.15 -20.79
CA ARG A 129 -8.13 -9.04 -21.91
C ARG A 129 -8.08 -10.40 -22.60
N GLY A 130 -9.16 -11.17 -22.51
CA GLY A 130 -9.29 -12.39 -23.30
C GLY A 130 -9.03 -12.05 -24.76
N GLY A 131 -8.09 -12.75 -25.38
CA GLY A 131 -7.92 -12.71 -26.83
C GLY A 131 -9.24 -13.18 -27.46
N GLY A 132 -9.87 -12.28 -28.21
CA GLY A 132 -10.87 -12.66 -29.20
C GLY A 132 -10.21 -13.19 -30.45
#